data_AF-A0A836VCT5-F1
#
_entry.id   AF-A0A836VCT5-F1
#
_cell.length_a   1.000
_cell.length_b   1.000
_cell.length_c   1.000
_cell.angle_alpha   90.00
_cell.angle_beta   90.00
_cell.angle_gamma   90.00
#
_symmetry.space_group_name_H-M   'P 1'
#
loop_
_entity.id
_entity.type
_entity.pdbx_description
1 polymer ?
#
loop_
_entity_poly.entity_id
_entity_poly.type
_entity_poly.pdbx_seq_one_letter_code
_entity_poly.pdbx_strand_id
1 'polypeptide(L)'
;LVDEVDSPWVGIYLDTANMMAYGYPEHWIRELGSRIKRVHLKDFKRSDHAFVNLLDGDTDWPVVMSELRTQGYESTLIHEVGGDRATLVDLGERMRRIVAM
;
A
#
# COMPACT_ATOMS: atom_id res chain seq x y z
N LEU A 1 -13.66 -14.67 4.98
CA LEU A 1 -13.52 -14.75 3.50
C LEU A 1 -12.22 -15.42 3.05
N VAL A 2 -11.05 -14.78 3.08
CA VAL A 2 -9.81 -15.42 2.57
C VAL A 2 -9.47 -16.71 3.32
N ASP A 3 -9.65 -16.71 4.64
CA ASP A 3 -9.41 -17.90 5.47
C ASP A 3 -10.41 -19.03 5.22
N GLU A 4 -11.63 -18.71 4.76
CA GLU A 4 -12.65 -19.73 4.44
C GLU A 4 -12.34 -20.47 3.12
N VAL A 5 -11.59 -19.83 2.22
CA VAL A 5 -11.15 -20.46 0.96
C VAL A 5 -10.05 -21.49 1.21
N ASP A 6 -9.28 -21.33 2.29
CA ASP A 6 -8.23 -22.26 2.75
C ASP A 6 -7.32 -22.76 1.62
N SER A 7 -6.81 -21.83 0.79
CA SER A 7 -5.97 -22.16 -0.37
C SER A 7 -4.71 -21.32 -0.38
N PRO A 8 -3.51 -21.94 -0.53
CA PRO A 8 -2.26 -21.19 -0.64
C PRO A 8 -2.18 -20.35 -1.92
N TRP A 9 -3.07 -20.59 -2.88
CA TRP A 9 -3.16 -19.86 -4.16
C TRP A 9 -4.04 -18.61 -4.08
N VAL A 10 -4.73 -18.40 -2.96
CA VAL A 10 -5.61 -17.25 -2.75
C VAL A 10 -5.06 -16.40 -1.61
N GLY A 11 -5.11 -15.09 -1.79
CA GLY A 11 -4.63 -14.14 -0.79
C GLY A 11 -5.13 -12.73 -1.08
N ILE A 12 -4.62 -11.77 -0.31
CA ILE A 12 -5.07 -10.38 -0.38
C ILE A 12 -4.10 -9.54 -1.20
N TYR A 13 -4.68 -8.75 -2.10
CA TYR A 13 -4.02 -7.61 -2.71
C TYR A 13 -4.40 -6.38 -1.87
N LEU A 14 -3.46 -5.92 -1.03
CA LEU A 14 -3.71 -4.81 -0.12
C LEU A 14 -3.54 -3.47 -0.85
N ASP A 15 -4.48 -2.54 -0.67
CA ASP A 15 -4.39 -1.17 -1.17
C ASP A 15 -4.40 -0.19 0.00
N THR A 16 -3.34 0.61 0.08
CA THR A 16 -3.07 1.55 1.17
C THR A 16 -4.09 2.70 1.23
N ALA A 17 -4.47 3.30 0.10
CA ALA A 17 -5.38 4.45 0.10
C ALA A 17 -6.84 4.06 0.33
N ASN A 18 -7.28 2.91 -0.21
CA ASN A 18 -8.66 2.46 -0.01
C ASN A 18 -8.94 2.16 1.47
N MET A 19 -7.93 1.71 2.21
CA MET A 19 -8.01 1.54 3.67
C MET A 19 -8.07 2.88 4.39
N MET A 20 -7.36 3.91 3.91
CA MET A 20 -7.33 5.24 4.52
C MET A 20 -8.71 5.90 4.58
N ALA A 21 -9.60 5.62 3.63
CA ALA A 21 -10.98 6.14 3.66
C ALA A 21 -11.78 5.65 4.89
N TYR A 22 -11.46 4.48 5.46
CA TYR A 22 -12.26 3.83 6.51
C TYR A 22 -11.46 3.41 7.76
N GLY A 23 -10.14 3.58 7.76
CA GLY A 23 -9.25 3.11 8.81
C GLY A 23 -7.80 3.43 8.50
N TYR A 24 -6.88 2.60 9.01
CA TYR A 24 -5.43 2.81 8.87
C TYR A 24 -4.78 1.58 8.24
N PRO A 25 -3.94 1.73 7.20
CA PRO A 25 -3.37 0.60 6.47
C PRO A 25 -2.48 -0.29 7.35
N GLU A 26 -1.75 0.28 8.31
CA GLU A 26 -0.88 -0.45 9.24
C GLU A 26 -1.64 -1.44 10.13
N HIS A 27 -2.89 -1.14 10.49
CA HIS A 27 -3.73 -2.08 11.25
C HIS A 27 -4.06 -3.32 10.42
N TRP A 28 -4.41 -3.11 9.15
CA TRP A 28 -4.70 -4.20 8.23
C TRP A 28 -3.47 -5.01 7.87
N ILE A 29 -2.30 -4.37 7.75
CA ILE A 29 -1.05 -5.08 7.50
C ILE A 29 -0.74 -6.05 8.64
N ARG A 30 -0.86 -5.60 9.90
CA ARG A 30 -0.68 -6.45 11.08
C ARG A 30 -1.68 -7.61 11.12
N GLU A 31 -2.95 -7.32 10.84
CA GLU A 31 -3.99 -8.34 10.90
C GLU A 31 -3.81 -9.36 9.78
N LEU A 32 -3.60 -8.92 8.53
CA LEU A 32 -3.55 -9.83 7.38
C LEU A 32 -2.24 -10.63 7.32
N GLY A 33 -1.10 -10.04 7.68
CA GLY A 33 0.20 -10.70 7.71
C GLY A 33 0.52 -11.47 6.42
N SER A 34 0.82 -12.77 6.54
CA SER A 34 1.22 -13.66 5.43
C SER A 34 0.14 -13.87 4.35
N ARG A 35 -1.09 -13.41 4.60
CA ARG A 35 -2.20 -13.43 3.63
C ARG A 35 -2.02 -12.36 2.56
N ILE A 36 -1.22 -11.32 2.80
CA ILE A 36 -0.90 -10.29 1.80
C ILE A 36 0.03 -10.89 0.75
N LYS A 37 -0.41 -10.89 -0.51
CA LYS A 37 0.38 -11.39 -1.65
C LYS A 37 0.94 -10.28 -2.51
N ARG A 38 0.24 -9.15 -2.59
CA ARG A 38 0.63 -7.96 -3.36
C ARG A 38 0.17 -6.70 -2.62
N VAL A 39 0.84 -5.58 -2.88
CA VAL A 39 0.52 -4.29 -2.26
C VAL A 39 0.48 -3.20 -3.32
N HIS A 40 -0.64 -2.46 -3.34
CA HIS A 40 -0.79 -1.21 -4.06
C HIS A 40 -0.41 -0.03 -3.16
N LEU A 41 0.55 0.74 -3.65
CA LEU A 41 0.87 2.06 -3.14
C LEU A 41 -0.06 3.05 -3.81
N LYS A 42 -0.91 3.68 -3.02
CA LYS A 42 -1.78 4.78 -3.43
C LYS A 42 -1.93 5.67 -2.21
N ASP A 43 -2.02 6.97 -2.42
CA ASP A 43 -2.12 7.92 -1.30
C ASP A 43 -3.50 8.55 -1.24
N PHE A 44 -3.86 8.98 -0.05
CA PHE A 44 -5.17 9.54 0.25
C PHE A 44 -5.01 10.71 1.20
N LYS A 45 -5.64 11.82 0.84
CA LYS A 45 -5.72 13.00 1.70
C LYS A 45 -7.08 13.03 2.38
N ARG A 46 -7.09 12.83 3.69
CA ARG A 46 -8.28 12.70 4.52
C ARG A 46 -9.08 13.99 4.59
N SER A 47 -8.41 15.15 4.71
CA SER A 47 -9.07 16.45 4.80
C SER A 47 -9.95 16.73 3.59
N ASP A 48 -9.48 16.33 2.41
CA ASP A 48 -10.10 16.62 1.13
C ASP A 48 -10.91 15.41 0.62
N HIS A 49 -10.88 14.31 1.37
CA HIS A 49 -11.47 13.02 1.02
C HIS A 49 -11.16 12.62 -0.44
N ALA A 50 -9.88 12.75 -0.82
CA ALA A 50 -9.43 12.64 -2.20
C ALA A 50 -8.21 11.74 -2.34
N PHE A 51 -8.18 10.98 -3.43
CA PHE A 51 -6.98 10.26 -3.86
C PHE A 51 -5.98 11.25 -4.45
N VAL A 52 -4.72 11.13 -4.04
CA VAL A 52 -3.63 12.01 -4.46
C VAL A 52 -2.40 11.19 -4.84
N ASN A 53 -1.38 11.85 -5.40
CA ASN A 53 -0.12 11.18 -5.71
C ASN A 53 0.62 10.76 -4.43
N LEU A 54 1.51 9.78 -4.56
CA LEU A 54 2.34 9.30 -3.46
C LEU A 54 3.08 10.43 -2.77
N LEU A 55 3.12 10.45 -1.44
CA LEU A 55 3.76 11.48 -0.61
C LEU A 55 3.07 12.85 -0.62
N ASP A 56 1.94 13.00 -1.31
CA ASP A 56 1.11 14.21 -1.25
C ASP A 56 -0.13 14.02 -0.33
N GLY A 57 -0.34 12.81 0.19
CA GLY A 57 -1.45 12.48 1.08
C GLY A 57 -1.01 12.28 2.53
N ASP A 58 -1.90 11.65 3.30
CA ASP A 58 -1.76 11.51 4.76
C ASP A 58 -1.31 10.11 5.17
N THR A 59 -0.88 9.26 4.23
CA THR A 59 -0.44 7.90 4.55
C THR A 59 0.88 7.93 5.33
N ASP A 60 0.93 7.25 6.48
CA ASP A 60 2.16 7.09 7.26
C ASP A 60 3.05 6.00 6.62
N TRP A 61 3.79 6.41 5.60
CA TRP A 61 4.67 5.52 4.83
C TRP A 61 5.76 4.84 5.67
N PRO A 62 6.45 5.52 6.63
CA PRO A 62 7.38 4.86 7.53
C PRO A 62 6.74 3.71 8.32
N VAL A 63 5.53 3.93 8.88
CA VAL A 63 4.83 2.88 9.63
C VAL A 63 4.39 1.75 8.71
N VAL A 64 3.81 2.06 7.55
CA VAL A 64 3.40 1.06 6.54
C VAL A 64 4.58 0.16 6.15
N MET A 65 5.74 0.75 5.89
CA MET A 65 6.92 0.00 5.49
C MET A 65 7.55 -0.79 6.62
N SER A 66 7.56 -0.24 7.84
CA SER A 66 7.94 -0.97 9.03
C SER A 66 7.06 -2.21 9.25
N GLU A 67 5.74 -2.08 9.13
CA GLU A 67 4.82 -3.19 9.34
C GLU A 67 4.96 -4.26 8.26
N LEU A 68 5.07 -3.87 6.98
CA LEU A 68 5.29 -4.84 5.91
C LEU A 68 6.58 -5.64 6.11
N ARG A 69 7.66 -5.00 6.57
CA ARG A 69 8.91 -5.68 6.93
C ARG A 69 8.74 -6.61 8.13
N THR A 70 8.06 -6.15 9.19
CA THR A 70 7.77 -6.97 10.37
C THR A 70 6.98 -8.23 10.02
N GLN A 71 6.05 -8.14 9.07
CA GLN A 71 5.27 -9.29 8.58
C GLN A 71 6.03 -10.17 7.56
N GLY A 72 7.30 -9.86 7.25
CA GLY A 72 8.11 -10.62 6.31
C GLY A 72 7.64 -10.50 4.85
N TYR A 73 7.06 -9.36 4.47
CA TYR A 73 6.63 -9.13 3.08
C TYR A 73 7.85 -8.84 2.19
N GLU A 74 8.16 -9.76 1.29
CA GLU A 74 9.33 -9.67 0.38
C GLU A 74 8.92 -9.58 -1.11
N SER A 75 7.67 -9.22 -1.40
CA SER A 75 7.16 -9.20 -2.77
C SER A 75 7.00 -7.79 -3.34
N THR A 76 6.45 -7.70 -4.55
CA THR A 76 6.42 -6.46 -5.34
C THR A 76 5.50 -5.41 -4.73
N LEU A 77 5.93 -4.16 -4.73
CA LEU A 77 5.10 -2.98 -4.48
C LEU A 77 4.75 -2.35 -5.84
N ILE A 78 3.47 -2.07 -6.06
CA ILE A 78 2.96 -1.56 -7.33
C ILE A 78 2.21 -0.26 -7.07
N HIS A 79 2.42 0.74 -7.92
CA HIS A 79 1.64 1.97 -7.84
C HIS A 79 0.39 1.90 -8.72
N GLU A 80 -0.75 2.35 -8.19
CA GLU A 80 -2.07 2.24 -8.83
C GLU A 80 -2.57 3.57 -9.41
N VAL A 81 -1.79 4.23 -10.26
CA VAL A 81 -2.28 5.33 -11.11
C VAL A 81 -1.53 5.35 -12.45
N GLY A 82 -2.23 5.81 -13.49
CA GLY A 82 -1.66 6.09 -14.79
C GLY A 82 -1.10 7.52 -14.87
N GLY A 83 -0.38 7.81 -15.94
CA GLY A 83 0.18 9.13 -16.21
C GLY A 83 1.05 9.12 -17.45
N ASP A 84 1.53 10.29 -17.86
CA ASP A 84 2.55 10.39 -18.88
C ASP A 84 3.91 9.88 -18.39
N ARG A 85 4.91 9.82 -19.27
CA ARG A 85 6.25 9.32 -18.91
C ARG A 85 6.86 10.10 -17.74
N ALA A 86 6.72 11.42 -17.72
CA ALA A 86 7.29 12.25 -16.67
C ALA A 86 6.66 11.92 -15.30
N THR A 87 5.34 11.78 -15.29
CA THR A 87 4.55 11.37 -14.12
C THR A 87 4.99 10.00 -13.62
N LEU A 88 5.12 9.00 -14.49
CA LEU A 88 5.55 7.65 -14.10
C LEU A 88 6.99 7.61 -13.55
N VAL A 89 7.89 8.45 -14.07
CA VAL A 89 9.26 8.57 -13.56
C VAL A 89 9.26 9.19 -12.15
N ASP A 90 8.54 10.29 -11.95
CA ASP A 90 8.40 10.94 -10.63
C ASP A 90 7.80 9.97 -9.60
N LEU A 91 6.72 9.28 -9.96
CA LEU A 91 6.09 8.28 -9.10
C LEU A 91 7.05 7.13 -8.77
N GLY A 92 7.86 6.68 -9.73
CA GLY A 92 8.90 5.69 -9.48
C GLY A 92 9.96 6.17 -8.48
N GLU A 93 10.35 7.45 -8.51
CA GLU A 93 11.24 8.06 -7.53
C GLU A 93 10.61 8.16 -6.14
N ARG A 94 9.34 8.55 -6.07
CA ARG A 94 8.57 8.57 -4.81
C ARG A 94 8.43 7.18 -4.21
N MET A 95 8.16 6.14 -5.01
CA MET A 95 8.16 4.75 -4.56
C MET A 95 9.50 4.34 -3.96
N ARG A 96 10.63 4.72 -4.59
CA ARG A 96 11.97 4.43 -4.03
C ARG A 96 12.17 5.10 -2.67
N ARG A 97 11.70 6.34 -2.51
CA ARG A 97 11.74 7.06 -1.23
C ARG A 97 10.91 6.34 -0.17
N ILE A 98 9.70 5.92 -0.51
CA ILE A 98 8.81 5.15 0.39
C ILE A 98 9.49 3.86 0.84
N VAL A 99 10.01 3.06 -0.09
CA VAL A 99 10.66 1.77 0.22
C VAL A 99 11.89 1.92 1.12
N ALA A 100 12.56 3.07 1.06
CA ALA A 100 13.72 3.38 1.88
C ALA A 100 13.40 3.86 3.31
N MET A 101 12.12 4.15 3.62
CA MET A 101 11.65 4.45 4.98
C MET A 101 11.47 3.17 5.77
#